data_AF-A0A7S2P7L3-F1
#
_entry.id   AF-A0A7S2P7L3-F1
#
_cell.length_a   1.000
_cell.length_b   1.000
_cell.length_c   1.000
_cell.angle_alpha   90.00
_cell.angle_beta   90.00
_cell.angle_gamma   90.00
#
_symmetry.space_group_name_H-M   'P 1'
#
loop_
_entity.id
_entity.type
_entity.pdbx_description
1 polymer ?
#
loop_
_entity_poly.entity_id
_entity_poly.type
_entity_poly.pdbx_seq_one_letter_code
_entity_poly.pdbx_strand_id
1 'polypeptide(L)'
;MKFSLLAIVATLSSPTMAFITPSVSNKCSSSTQLQTSALESLADITTLSIDSGDIDTVARYAKTGLITDATTNPLFVSQAGANGDARYEAMVQEAVTYAKRKTCAEDGCPVPEDTLNLAIDRLAVNLGKELVSLVPGRVSTEVDIRLSYDTDKSVERARSIIAMYEDAGISKDRILIKLAGTWEGIHAAKVLEKEGIQCNITLVFSFLQAA
;
A
#
# COMPACT_ATOMS: atom_id res chain seq x y z
N MET A 1 11.28 -23.47 -34.10
CA MET A 1 12.26 -23.25 -35.20
C MET A 1 13.65 -23.20 -34.59
N LYS A 2 14.50 -24.17 -34.92
CA LYS A 2 15.93 -24.23 -34.56
C LYS A 2 16.75 -23.65 -35.71
N PHE A 3 17.70 -22.76 -35.43
CA PHE A 3 18.90 -22.47 -36.23
C PHE A 3 19.87 -21.67 -35.33
N SER A 4 21.19 -21.68 -35.46
CA SER A 4 22.23 -22.66 -35.81
C SER A 4 23.53 -21.97 -35.37
N LEU A 5 24.48 -22.73 -34.81
CA LEU A 5 25.84 -22.26 -34.52
C LEU A 5 26.54 -21.78 -35.79
N LEU A 6 27.40 -20.76 -35.66
CA LEU A 6 28.57 -20.60 -36.51
C LEU A 6 29.77 -20.21 -35.63
N ALA A 7 30.75 -21.11 -35.57
CA ALA A 7 32.06 -20.89 -34.98
C ALA A 7 33.02 -20.39 -36.09
N ILE A 8 33.90 -19.46 -35.75
CA ILE A 8 35.08 -19.13 -36.56
C ILE A 8 36.30 -19.31 -35.67
N VAL A 9 37.16 -20.25 -36.07
CA VAL A 9 38.49 -20.52 -35.53
C VAL A 9 39.50 -19.70 -36.35
N ALA A 10 40.38 -18.98 -35.68
CA ALA A 10 41.62 -18.47 -36.27
C ALA A 10 42.78 -18.77 -35.32
N THR A 11 43.76 -19.50 -35.82
CA THR A 11 45.01 -19.91 -35.18
C THR A 11 46.11 -18.86 -35.37
N LEU A 12 47.07 -18.76 -34.43
CA LEU A 12 48.53 -18.98 -34.64
C LEU A 12 49.43 -18.41 -33.51
N SER A 13 50.24 -19.32 -32.94
CA SER A 13 51.65 -19.23 -32.47
C SER A 13 52.19 -18.14 -31.51
N SER A 14 52.78 -18.62 -30.40
CA SER A 14 53.80 -18.00 -29.49
C SER A 14 55.21 -17.98 -30.13
N PRO A 15 56.24 -17.21 -29.67
CA PRO A 15 56.80 -17.15 -28.28
C PRO A 15 57.24 -15.71 -27.81
N THR A 16 57.61 -15.41 -26.55
CA THR A 16 58.94 -15.58 -25.90
C THR A 16 58.92 -14.96 -24.48
N MET A 17 59.70 -15.50 -23.53
CA MET A 17 59.88 -15.03 -22.14
C MET A 17 60.64 -13.70 -22.00
N ALA A 18 60.28 -12.90 -20.97
CA ALA A 18 61.22 -12.04 -20.23
C ALA A 18 60.73 -11.81 -18.78
N PHE A 19 61.60 -12.07 -17.81
CA PHE A 19 61.45 -11.82 -16.37
C PHE A 19 61.92 -10.39 -16.03
N ILE A 20 61.12 -9.58 -15.33
CA ILE A 20 61.57 -8.50 -14.42
C ILE A 20 60.53 -8.32 -13.28
N THR A 21 60.98 -8.34 -12.02
CA THR A 21 60.31 -7.77 -10.82
C THR A 21 61.30 -6.75 -10.20
N PRO A 22 60.99 -5.89 -9.20
CA PRO A 22 59.76 -5.70 -8.40
C PRO A 22 59.33 -4.22 -8.19
N SER A 23 58.36 -4.01 -7.28
CA SER A 23 57.88 -2.74 -6.66
C SER A 23 56.83 -1.97 -7.49
N VAL A 24 55.69 -1.51 -6.97
CA VAL A 24 55.29 -1.08 -5.62
C VAL A 24 53.88 -1.60 -5.33
N SER A 25 53.67 -2.17 -4.14
CA SER A 25 52.34 -2.51 -3.65
C SER A 25 51.57 -1.24 -3.27
N ASN A 26 50.82 -0.66 -4.21
CA ASN A 26 49.71 0.20 -3.85
C ASN A 26 48.57 -0.70 -3.33
N LYS A 27 48.63 -1.07 -2.04
CA LYS A 27 47.41 -1.39 -1.31
C LYS A 27 46.65 -0.08 -1.13
N CYS A 28 46.01 0.37 -2.20
CA CYS A 28 44.91 1.31 -2.08
C CYS A 28 43.80 0.50 -1.42
N SER A 29 43.63 0.67 -0.10
CA SER A 29 42.45 0.21 0.60
C SER A 29 41.27 0.99 -0.01
N SER A 30 40.66 0.42 -1.04
CA SER A 30 39.39 0.92 -1.56
C SER A 30 38.36 0.70 -0.46
N SER A 31 38.23 1.68 0.43
CA SER A 31 37.01 1.84 1.22
C SER A 31 35.89 1.88 0.20
N THR A 32 35.16 0.77 0.08
CA THR A 32 33.97 0.72 -0.75
C THR A 32 32.98 1.62 -0.05
N GLN A 33 32.96 2.90 -0.41
CA GLN A 33 31.88 3.80 -0.05
C GLN A 33 30.64 3.16 -0.68
N LEU A 34 29.87 2.45 0.13
CA LEU A 34 28.54 2.00 -0.27
C LEU A 34 27.79 3.26 -0.64
N GLN A 35 27.50 3.43 -1.93
CA GLN A 35 26.68 4.55 -2.37
C GLN A 35 25.27 4.29 -1.87
N THR A 36 24.90 5.02 -0.81
CA THR A 36 23.55 5.06 -0.28
C THR A 36 22.59 5.50 -1.39
N SER A 37 21.53 4.72 -1.62
CA SER A 37 20.49 5.10 -2.57
C SER A 37 19.74 6.34 -2.11
N ALA A 38 19.05 7.01 -3.04
CA ALA A 38 18.19 8.15 -2.69
C ALA A 38 17.06 7.75 -1.72
N LEU A 39 16.57 6.51 -1.81
CA LEU A 39 15.54 5.98 -0.92
C LEU A 39 16.07 5.80 0.51
N GLU A 40 17.25 5.21 0.66
CA GLU A 40 17.91 5.07 1.97
C GLU A 40 18.24 6.44 2.58
N SER A 41 18.75 7.36 1.78
CA SER A 41 19.05 8.73 2.23
C SER A 41 17.79 9.47 2.70
N LEU A 42 16.63 9.20 2.07
CA LEU A 42 15.36 9.78 2.48
C LEU A 42 14.85 9.16 3.78
N ALA A 43 15.02 7.85 3.97
CA ALA A 43 14.61 7.14 5.18
C ALA A 43 15.34 7.65 6.45
N ASP A 44 16.55 8.18 6.31
CA ASP A 44 17.31 8.76 7.42
C ASP A 44 16.70 10.08 7.96
N ILE A 45 15.89 10.78 7.16
CA ILE A 45 15.37 12.12 7.50
C ILE A 45 13.85 12.21 7.54
N THR A 46 13.14 11.16 7.09
CA THR A 46 11.67 11.13 7.13
C THR A 46 11.13 9.72 7.22
N THR A 47 9.95 9.57 7.82
CA THR A 47 9.19 8.32 7.80
C THR A 47 8.64 8.08 6.40
N LEU A 48 8.93 6.90 5.84
CA LEU A 48 8.45 6.53 4.50
C LEU A 48 7.12 5.77 4.59
N SER A 49 6.14 6.26 3.82
CA SER A 49 4.88 5.56 3.55
C SER A 49 4.82 5.19 2.08
N ILE A 50 4.35 3.98 1.77
CA ILE A 50 4.13 3.54 0.38
C ILE A 50 2.68 3.78 -0.05
N ASP A 51 2.49 4.38 -1.22
CA ASP A 51 1.15 4.64 -1.79
C ASP A 51 0.81 3.58 -2.85
N SER A 52 0.24 2.46 -2.41
CA SER A 52 -0.12 1.36 -3.29
C SER A 52 -1.08 0.38 -2.61
N GLY A 53 -2.02 -0.17 -3.39
CA GLY A 53 -2.77 -1.38 -3.02
C GLY A 53 -2.21 -2.66 -3.62
N ASP A 54 -1.09 -2.61 -4.33
CA ASP A 54 -0.46 -3.80 -4.91
C ASP A 54 0.38 -4.52 -3.84
N ILE A 55 -0.15 -5.65 -3.36
CA ILE A 55 0.41 -6.44 -2.26
C ILE A 55 1.86 -6.85 -2.52
N ASP A 56 2.22 -7.18 -3.76
CA ASP A 56 3.58 -7.63 -4.10
C ASP A 56 4.57 -6.47 -4.11
N THR A 57 4.13 -5.29 -4.56
CA THR A 57 4.89 -4.05 -4.52
C THR A 57 5.12 -3.63 -3.07
N VAL A 58 4.06 -3.62 -2.25
CA VAL A 58 4.18 -3.31 -0.82
C VAL A 58 5.10 -4.29 -0.12
N ALA A 59 4.93 -5.59 -0.33
CA ALA A 59 5.79 -6.61 0.28
C ALA A 59 7.26 -6.47 -0.14
N ARG A 60 7.53 -6.12 -1.40
CA ARG A 60 8.88 -5.91 -1.91
C ARG A 60 9.57 -4.73 -1.22
N TYR A 61 8.89 -3.59 -1.10
CA TYR A 61 9.47 -2.42 -0.45
C TYR A 61 9.49 -2.55 1.08
N ALA A 62 8.52 -3.21 1.69
CA ALA A 62 8.54 -3.51 3.13
C ALA A 62 9.77 -4.34 3.53
N LYS A 63 10.20 -5.30 2.70
CA LYS A 63 11.42 -6.10 2.93
C LYS A 63 12.71 -5.28 2.99
N THR A 64 12.72 -4.05 2.49
CA THR A 64 13.88 -3.15 2.65
C THR A 64 14.08 -2.70 4.09
N GLY A 65 13.03 -2.78 4.93
CA GLY A 65 13.02 -2.24 6.28
C GLY A 65 12.87 -0.71 6.36
N LEU A 66 12.78 -0.02 5.21
CA LEU A 66 12.72 1.44 5.14
C LEU A 66 11.27 1.98 5.18
N ILE A 67 10.29 1.18 4.75
CA ILE A 67 8.87 1.56 4.71
C ILE A 67 8.21 1.30 6.06
N THR A 68 7.53 2.31 6.58
CA THR A 68 6.82 2.24 7.87
C THR A 68 5.31 2.08 7.70
N ASP A 69 4.70 2.92 6.86
CA ASP A 69 3.24 3.01 6.68
C ASP A 69 2.85 2.65 5.23
N ALA A 70 1.57 2.38 4.99
CA ALA A 70 1.01 2.28 3.64
C ALA A 70 -0.28 3.09 3.50
N THR A 71 -0.54 3.63 2.30
CA THR A 71 -1.76 4.36 2.00
C THR A 71 -2.52 3.69 0.86
N THR A 72 -3.82 3.59 1.03
CA THR A 72 -4.75 3.23 -0.05
C THR A 72 -5.63 4.42 -0.41
N ASN A 73 -6.37 4.24 -1.51
CA ASN A 73 -7.39 5.16 -2.00
C ASN A 73 -8.41 4.34 -2.84
N PRO A 74 -9.55 4.93 -3.23
CA PRO A 74 -10.55 4.21 -4.01
C PRO A 74 -10.05 3.61 -5.33
N LEU A 75 -9.05 4.22 -5.98
CA LEU A 75 -8.46 3.69 -7.21
C LEU A 75 -7.80 2.33 -6.96
N PHE A 76 -6.96 2.23 -5.92
CA PHE A 76 -6.30 0.96 -5.60
C PHE A 76 -7.28 -0.15 -5.21
N VAL A 77 -8.34 0.18 -4.47
CA VAL A 77 -9.41 -0.76 -4.14
C VAL A 77 -10.14 -1.23 -5.41
N SER A 78 -10.39 -0.33 -6.35
CA SER A 78 -11.01 -0.69 -7.64
C SER A 78 -10.10 -1.56 -8.51
N GLN A 79 -8.78 -1.32 -8.47
CA GLN A 79 -7.79 -2.09 -9.23
C GLN A 79 -7.61 -3.50 -8.66
N ALA A 80 -7.65 -3.65 -7.34
CA ALA A 80 -7.70 -4.95 -6.68
C ALA A 80 -8.87 -5.79 -7.24
N GLY A 81 -10.05 -5.17 -7.43
CA GLY A 81 -11.21 -5.88 -7.99
C GLY A 81 -11.12 -6.28 -9.46
N ALA A 82 -10.11 -5.81 -10.21
CA ALA A 82 -10.08 -5.92 -11.68
C ALA A 82 -8.77 -6.50 -12.26
N ASN A 83 -7.79 -6.89 -11.43
CA ASN A 83 -6.46 -7.26 -11.91
C ASN A 83 -6.29 -8.73 -12.35
N GLY A 84 -7.27 -9.60 -12.07
CA GLY A 84 -7.24 -11.02 -12.42
C GLY A 84 -6.32 -11.89 -11.55
N ASP A 85 -5.83 -11.36 -10.42
CA ASP A 85 -5.07 -12.14 -9.44
C ASP A 85 -6.06 -12.75 -8.41
N ALA A 86 -5.98 -14.08 -8.29
CA ALA A 86 -6.85 -14.90 -7.46
C ALA A 86 -6.94 -14.45 -5.98
N ARG A 87 -5.87 -13.84 -5.44
CA ARG A 87 -5.89 -13.27 -4.08
C ARG A 87 -6.92 -12.16 -3.96
N TYR A 88 -6.95 -11.24 -4.92
CA TYR A 88 -7.89 -10.13 -4.89
C TYR A 88 -9.29 -10.56 -5.31
N GLU A 89 -9.43 -11.51 -6.24
CA GLU A 89 -10.73 -12.12 -6.54
C GLU A 89 -11.36 -12.75 -5.29
N ALA A 90 -10.56 -13.44 -4.47
CA ALA A 90 -11.02 -13.97 -3.18
C ALA A 90 -11.46 -12.87 -2.20
N MET A 91 -10.77 -11.73 -2.17
CA MET A 91 -11.17 -10.57 -1.34
C MET A 91 -12.49 -9.97 -1.80
N VAL A 92 -12.70 -9.85 -3.12
CA VAL A 92 -13.97 -9.38 -3.70
C VAL A 92 -15.09 -10.35 -3.33
N GLN A 93 -14.87 -11.65 -3.52
CA GLN A 93 -15.88 -12.66 -3.21
C GLN A 93 -16.23 -12.69 -1.72
N GLU A 94 -15.24 -12.55 -0.82
CA GLU A 94 -15.49 -12.43 0.61
C GLU A 94 -16.30 -11.19 0.93
N ALA A 95 -15.96 -10.04 0.33
CA ALA A 95 -16.63 -8.78 0.59
C ALA A 95 -18.10 -8.79 0.14
N VAL A 96 -18.37 -9.35 -1.05
CA VAL A 96 -19.75 -9.56 -1.54
C VAL A 96 -20.51 -10.50 -0.62
N THR A 97 -19.89 -11.60 -0.19
CA THR A 97 -20.50 -12.57 0.72
C THR A 97 -20.83 -11.93 2.07
N TYR A 98 -19.89 -11.16 2.62
CA TYR A 98 -20.06 -10.42 3.88
C TYR A 98 -21.24 -9.45 3.79
N ALA A 99 -21.28 -8.62 2.76
CA ALA A 99 -22.32 -7.62 2.60
C ALA A 99 -23.70 -8.26 2.41
N LYS A 100 -23.80 -9.32 1.58
CA LYS A 100 -25.05 -10.08 1.42
C LYS A 100 -25.54 -10.64 2.75
N ARG A 101 -24.70 -11.30 3.54
CA ARG A 101 -25.13 -11.83 4.86
C ARG A 101 -25.68 -10.76 5.81
N LYS A 102 -25.20 -9.51 5.70
CA LYS A 102 -25.62 -8.41 6.58
C LYS A 102 -26.89 -7.70 6.09
N THR A 103 -27.18 -7.73 4.79
CA THR A 103 -28.24 -6.92 4.17
C THR A 103 -29.32 -7.74 3.45
N CYS A 104 -29.05 -9.02 3.21
CA CYS A 104 -29.92 -9.97 2.56
C CYS A 104 -30.07 -11.24 3.39
N ALA A 105 -31.30 -11.56 3.78
CA ALA A 105 -31.60 -12.73 4.59
C ALA A 105 -31.64 -14.04 3.78
N GLU A 106 -31.87 -13.98 2.46
CA GLU A 106 -32.12 -15.14 1.60
C GLU A 106 -31.44 -15.02 0.22
N ASP A 107 -31.17 -16.18 -0.41
CA ASP A 107 -30.65 -16.26 -1.78
C ASP A 107 -31.65 -15.65 -2.78
N GLY A 108 -31.19 -14.70 -3.61
CA GLY A 108 -32.03 -14.04 -4.63
C GLY A 108 -32.76 -12.78 -4.15
N CYS A 109 -32.47 -12.27 -2.96
CA CYS A 109 -32.89 -10.93 -2.53
C CYS A 109 -32.57 -9.85 -3.58
N PRO A 110 -33.36 -8.77 -3.68
CA PRO A 110 -32.87 -7.53 -4.28
C PRO A 110 -31.57 -7.14 -3.58
N VAL A 111 -30.62 -6.57 -4.33
CA VAL A 111 -29.37 -6.04 -3.78
C VAL A 111 -29.54 -4.52 -3.64
N PRO A 112 -29.93 -4.00 -2.47
CA PRO A 112 -29.94 -2.56 -2.21
C PRO A 112 -28.61 -1.90 -2.55
N GLU A 113 -28.64 -0.60 -2.84
CA GLU A 113 -27.42 0.20 -2.97
C GLU A 113 -26.52 0.07 -1.73
N ASP A 114 -27.12 -0.01 -0.54
CA ASP A 114 -26.40 -0.19 0.72
C ASP A 114 -25.62 -1.51 0.78
N THR A 115 -26.10 -2.57 0.14
CA THR A 115 -25.35 -3.84 0.02
C THR A 115 -24.08 -3.64 -0.81
N LEU A 116 -24.16 -2.88 -1.89
CA LEU A 116 -23.00 -2.57 -2.72
C LEU A 116 -22.01 -1.68 -1.97
N ASN A 117 -22.50 -0.63 -1.31
CA ASN A 117 -21.67 0.27 -0.50
C ASN A 117 -20.90 -0.51 0.58
N LEU A 118 -21.60 -1.39 1.32
CA LEU A 118 -20.99 -2.22 2.35
C LEU A 118 -19.97 -3.21 1.77
N ALA A 119 -20.21 -3.76 0.57
CA ALA A 119 -19.26 -4.64 -0.10
C ALA A 119 -17.98 -3.88 -0.49
N ILE A 120 -18.09 -2.64 -0.96
CA ILE A 120 -16.93 -1.80 -1.29
C ILE A 120 -16.12 -1.47 -0.04
N ASP A 121 -16.78 -1.05 1.05
CA ASP A 121 -16.10 -0.78 2.31
C ASP A 121 -15.39 -2.04 2.83
N ARG A 122 -16.06 -3.21 2.77
CA ARG A 122 -15.47 -4.48 3.17
C ARG A 122 -14.28 -4.87 2.30
N LEU A 123 -14.33 -4.62 0.99
CA LEU A 123 -13.19 -4.85 0.10
C LEU A 123 -12.00 -3.98 0.47
N ALA A 124 -12.22 -2.70 0.79
CA ALA A 124 -11.17 -1.80 1.28
C ALA A 124 -10.56 -2.31 2.60
N VAL A 125 -11.38 -2.82 3.51
CA VAL A 125 -10.93 -3.45 4.76
C VAL A 125 -10.10 -4.71 4.49
N ASN A 126 -10.56 -5.59 3.60
CA ASN A 126 -9.84 -6.81 3.23
C ASN A 126 -8.46 -6.51 2.66
N LEU A 127 -8.37 -5.53 1.74
CA LEU A 127 -7.08 -5.09 1.21
C LEU A 127 -6.21 -4.50 2.32
N GLY A 128 -6.74 -3.58 3.12
CA GLY A 128 -5.97 -2.96 4.19
C GLY A 128 -5.49 -3.96 5.24
N LYS A 129 -6.25 -5.02 5.52
CA LYS A 129 -5.83 -6.11 6.42
C LYS A 129 -4.57 -6.80 5.90
N GLU A 130 -4.50 -7.11 4.60
CA GLU A 130 -3.30 -7.67 3.99
C GLU A 130 -2.12 -6.70 4.11
N LEU A 131 -2.34 -5.41 3.80
CA LEU A 131 -1.28 -4.40 3.88
C LEU A 131 -0.76 -4.18 5.31
N VAL A 132 -1.63 -4.20 6.32
CA VAL A 132 -1.26 -4.07 7.75
C VAL A 132 -0.30 -5.20 8.17
N SER A 133 -0.41 -6.38 7.57
CA SER A 133 0.48 -7.50 7.87
C SER A 133 1.90 -7.32 7.27
N LEU A 134 2.05 -6.43 6.29
CA LEU A 134 3.31 -6.23 5.56
C LEU A 134 4.14 -5.08 6.12
N VAL A 135 3.51 -4.04 6.65
CA VAL A 135 4.19 -2.83 7.16
C VAL A 135 4.16 -2.79 8.69
N PRO A 136 5.19 -2.27 9.37
CA PRO A 136 5.23 -2.23 10.84
C PRO A 136 4.29 -1.17 11.43
N GLY A 137 4.02 -0.10 10.68
CA GLY A 137 3.19 1.02 11.09
C GLY A 137 1.74 0.86 10.64
N ARG A 138 1.15 1.92 10.09
CA ARG A 138 -0.29 2.05 9.87
C ARG A 138 -0.67 1.95 8.40
N VAL A 139 -1.95 1.64 8.17
CA VAL A 139 -2.56 1.65 6.83
C VAL A 139 -3.68 2.69 6.78
N SER A 140 -3.67 3.55 5.76
CA SER A 140 -4.79 4.48 5.52
C SER A 140 -5.87 3.84 4.65
N THR A 141 -7.12 3.92 5.10
CA THR A 141 -8.31 3.44 4.39
C THR A 141 -9.32 4.56 4.26
N GLU A 142 -9.78 4.80 3.03
CA GLU A 142 -10.57 5.99 2.69
C GLU A 142 -12.08 5.76 2.80
N VAL A 143 -12.77 6.73 3.39
CA VAL A 143 -14.24 6.79 3.40
C VAL A 143 -14.75 7.12 1.99
N ASP A 144 -15.93 6.62 1.64
CA ASP A 144 -16.57 6.92 0.35
C ASP A 144 -16.64 8.43 0.10
N ILE A 145 -16.02 8.86 -1.00
CA ILE A 145 -15.89 10.27 -1.38
C ILE A 145 -17.24 10.96 -1.56
N ARG A 146 -18.32 10.22 -1.86
CA ARG A 146 -19.68 10.78 -1.98
C ARG A 146 -20.18 11.37 -0.66
N LEU A 147 -19.57 10.99 0.47
CA LEU A 147 -19.91 11.49 1.80
C LEU A 147 -19.10 12.72 2.22
N SER A 148 -18.19 13.23 1.36
CA SER A 148 -17.25 14.32 1.71
C SER A 148 -17.91 15.61 2.21
N TYR A 149 -19.20 15.84 1.94
CA TYR A 149 -19.95 17.01 2.38
C TYR A 149 -21.06 16.66 3.40
N ASP A 150 -20.95 15.51 4.05
CA ASP A 150 -21.88 15.03 5.08
C ASP A 150 -21.08 14.55 6.29
N THR A 151 -20.99 15.39 7.32
CA THR A 151 -20.18 15.12 8.53
C THR A 151 -20.67 13.85 9.23
N ASP A 152 -21.98 13.75 9.48
CA ASP A 152 -22.53 12.66 10.29
C ASP A 152 -22.39 11.31 9.57
N LYS A 153 -22.67 11.27 8.26
CA LYS A 153 -22.48 10.04 7.48
C LYS A 153 -21.01 9.66 7.32
N SER A 154 -20.11 10.64 7.22
CA SER A 154 -18.67 10.36 7.20
C SER A 154 -18.20 9.71 8.50
N VAL A 155 -18.67 10.23 9.64
CA VAL A 155 -18.36 9.67 10.97
C VAL A 155 -18.96 8.27 11.12
N GLU A 156 -20.22 8.08 10.76
CA GLU A 156 -20.88 6.77 10.80
C GLU A 156 -20.12 5.74 9.95
N ARG A 157 -19.77 6.11 8.72
CA ARG A 157 -19.05 5.24 7.80
C ARG A 157 -17.65 4.90 8.32
N ALA A 158 -16.93 5.88 8.84
CA ALA A 158 -15.61 5.69 9.45
C ALA A 158 -15.66 4.68 10.61
N ARG A 159 -16.64 4.81 11.51
CA ARG A 159 -16.85 3.86 12.62
C ARG A 159 -17.16 2.46 12.11
N SER A 160 -17.99 2.33 11.07
CA SER A 160 -18.29 1.04 10.42
C SER A 160 -17.01 0.38 9.86
N ILE A 161 -16.15 1.15 9.19
CA ILE A 161 -14.85 0.66 8.68
C ILE A 161 -13.95 0.18 9.83
N ILE A 162 -13.83 0.95 10.92
CA ILE A 162 -13.05 0.55 12.10
C ILE A 162 -13.61 -0.73 12.72
N ALA A 163 -14.93 -0.84 12.90
CA ALA A 163 -15.56 -2.04 13.44
C ALA A 163 -15.23 -3.28 12.59
N MET A 164 -15.22 -3.15 11.26
CA MET A 164 -14.84 -4.25 10.36
C MET A 164 -13.35 -4.66 10.48
N TYR A 165 -12.46 -3.71 10.79
CA TYR A 165 -11.06 -4.02 11.11
C TYR A 165 -10.93 -4.75 12.46
N GLU A 166 -11.64 -4.29 13.48
CA GLU A 166 -11.65 -4.90 14.81
C GLU A 166 -12.21 -6.33 14.75
N ASP A 167 -13.30 -6.55 14.00
CA ASP A 167 -13.86 -7.88 13.70
C ASP A 167 -12.85 -8.80 12.99
N ALA A 168 -11.92 -8.22 12.22
CA ALA A 168 -10.83 -8.94 11.56
C ALA A 168 -9.58 -9.11 12.44
N GLY A 169 -9.63 -8.70 13.71
CA GLY A 169 -8.54 -8.79 14.68
C GLY A 169 -7.47 -7.71 14.54
N ILE A 170 -7.75 -6.61 13.84
CA ILE A 170 -6.84 -5.49 13.65
C ILE A 170 -7.24 -4.33 14.58
N SER A 171 -6.32 -3.92 15.46
CA SER A 171 -6.56 -2.73 16.31
C SER A 171 -6.73 -1.49 15.45
N LYS A 172 -7.68 -0.61 15.84
CA LYS A 172 -7.86 0.71 15.23
C LYS A 172 -6.58 1.56 15.23
N ASP A 173 -5.65 1.34 16.15
CA ASP A 173 -4.36 2.05 16.19
C ASP A 173 -3.45 1.73 14.99
N ARG A 174 -3.73 0.66 14.25
CA ARG A 174 -3.04 0.31 13.00
C ARG A 174 -3.67 0.96 11.76
N ILE A 175 -4.78 1.69 11.92
CA ILE A 175 -5.58 2.22 10.82
C ILE A 175 -5.68 3.74 10.92
N LEU A 176 -5.53 4.42 9.78
CA LEU A 176 -5.88 5.82 9.63
C LEU A 176 -7.13 5.93 8.75
N ILE A 177 -8.21 6.50 9.27
CA ILE A 177 -9.38 6.80 8.46
C ILE A 177 -9.10 8.02 7.58
N LYS A 178 -9.11 7.82 6.28
CA LYS A 178 -8.80 8.87 5.32
C LYS A 178 -10.07 9.60 4.87
N LEU A 179 -10.06 10.91 5.02
CA LEU A 179 -11.20 11.82 4.77
C LEU A 179 -10.75 12.97 3.87
N ALA A 180 -11.61 13.43 2.97
CA ALA A 180 -11.31 14.61 2.16
C ALA A 180 -11.20 15.87 3.02
N GLY A 181 -10.29 16.78 2.66
CA GLY A 181 -10.06 18.07 3.31
C GLY A 181 -11.15 19.11 3.04
N THR A 182 -12.41 18.69 3.01
CA THR A 182 -13.58 19.59 3.05
C THR A 182 -13.80 20.06 4.49
N TRP A 183 -14.64 21.09 4.67
CA TRP A 183 -15.02 21.54 6.00
C TRP A 183 -15.68 20.41 6.81
N GLU A 184 -16.62 19.71 6.19
CA GLU A 184 -17.34 18.58 6.79
C GLU A 184 -16.41 17.41 7.10
N GLY A 185 -15.43 17.11 6.23
CA GLY A 185 -14.44 16.07 6.47
C GLY A 185 -13.52 16.37 7.65
N ILE A 186 -13.06 17.61 7.78
CA ILE A 186 -12.26 18.07 8.94
C ILE A 186 -13.10 18.02 10.23
N HIS A 187 -14.37 18.40 10.16
CA HIS A 187 -15.30 18.28 11.29
C HIS A 187 -15.58 16.83 11.69
N ALA A 188 -15.70 15.92 10.71
CA ALA A 188 -15.83 14.49 10.96
C ALA A 188 -14.58 13.94 11.66
N ALA A 189 -13.39 14.30 11.17
CA ALA A 189 -12.13 13.92 11.80
C ALA A 189 -12.03 14.43 13.25
N LYS A 190 -12.47 15.66 13.54
CA LYS A 190 -12.51 16.20 14.91
C LYS A 190 -13.37 15.36 15.86
N VAL A 191 -14.47 14.78 15.38
CA VAL A 191 -15.31 13.86 16.17
C VAL A 191 -14.60 12.53 16.38
N LEU A 192 -14.08 11.94 15.30
CA LEU A 192 -13.41 10.64 15.31
C LEU A 192 -12.14 10.64 16.17
N GLU A 193 -11.32 11.69 16.11
CA GLU A 193 -10.11 11.82 16.93
C GLU A 193 -10.42 11.88 18.43
N LYS A 194 -11.56 12.48 18.83
CA LYS A 194 -12.01 12.45 20.24
C LYS A 194 -12.41 11.05 20.71
N GLU A 195 -12.73 10.16 19.78
CA GLU A 195 -13.05 8.75 20.02
C GLU A 195 -11.82 7.84 19.90
N GLY A 196 -10.65 8.43 19.65
CA GLY A 196 -9.41 7.71 19.42
C GLY A 196 -9.42 6.94 18.09
N ILE A 197 -10.14 7.43 17.08
CA ILE A 197 -10.05 6.96 15.69
C ILE A 197 -9.20 7.97 14.94
N GLN A 198 -7.96 7.58 14.65
CA GLN A 198 -6.99 8.47 14.00
C GLN A 198 -7.34 8.68 12.53
N CYS A 199 -7.18 9.91 12.07
CA CYS A 199 -7.59 10.33 10.72
C CYS A 199 -6.40 10.78 9.86
N ASN A 200 -6.54 10.60 8.55
CA ASN A 200 -5.66 11.14 7.52
C ASN A 200 -6.46 12.10 6.63
N ILE A 201 -6.27 13.40 6.78
CA ILE A 201 -6.93 14.38 5.90
C ILE A 201 -6.19 14.43 4.56
N THR A 202 -6.88 14.03 3.50
CA THR A 202 -6.37 14.01 2.12
C THR A 202 -6.94 15.17 1.29
N LEU A 203 -6.44 15.36 0.07
CA LEU A 203 -6.91 16.41 -0.85
C LEU A 203 -6.80 17.83 -0.25
N VAL A 204 -5.70 18.07 0.46
CA VAL A 204 -5.33 19.37 1.05
C VAL A 204 -4.56 20.17 0.00
N PHE A 205 -5.14 21.28 -0.45
CA PHE A 205 -4.58 22.11 -1.52
C PHE A 205 -4.41 23.58 -1.11
N SER A 206 -4.74 23.93 0.13
CA SER A 206 -4.67 25.31 0.63
C SER A 206 -4.21 25.36 2.10
N PHE A 207 -3.62 26.48 2.49
CA PHE A 207 -3.28 26.75 3.89
C PHE A 207 -4.51 26.76 4.80
N LEU A 208 -5.68 27.14 4.29
CA LEU A 208 -6.92 27.17 5.07
C LEU A 208 -7.38 25.76 5.47
N GLN A 209 -7.10 24.76 4.65
CA GLN A 209 -7.39 23.36 4.99
C GLN A 209 -6.37 22.79 6.00
N ALA A 210 -5.17 23.37 6.08
CA ALA A 210 -4.07 22.90 6.92
C ALA A 210 -3.98 23.58 8.30
N ALA A 211 -4.56 24.79 8.43
CA ALA A 211 -4.50 25.62 9.65
C ALA A 211 -5.50 25.18 10.72
#